data_AF-E0Q2R7-F1
#
_entry.id   AF-E0Q2R7-F1
#
_cell.length_a   1.000
_cell.length_b   1.000
_cell.length_c   1.000
_cell.angle_alpha   90.00
_cell.angle_beta   90.00
_cell.angle_gamma   90.00
#
_symmetry.space_group_name_H-M   'P 1'
#
loop_
_entity.id
_entity.type
_entity.pdbx_description
1 polymer ?
#
loop_
_entity_poly.entity_id
_entity_poly.type
_entity_poly.pdbx_seq_one_letter_code
_entity_poly.pdbx_strand_id
1 'polypeptide(L)' 'MGDDWKGKFDYLKEEGVEVVYLPRTKEISTTKIKEDLAD' A
#
# COMPACT_ATOMS: atom_id res chain seq x y z
N MET A 1 -7.54 -1.14 -1.77
CA MET A 1 -6.62 -0.38 -2.67
C MET A 1 -5.35 -0.03 -1.91
N GLY A 2 -4.25 0.31 -2.59
CA GLY A 2 -3.05 0.81 -1.90
C GLY A 2 -3.32 2.13 -1.16
N ASP A 3 -2.58 2.36 -0.07
CA ASP A 3 -2.50 3.63 0.67
C ASP A 3 -2.39 4.86 -0.25
N ASP A 4 -1.70 4.73 -1.39
CA ASP A 4 -1.49 5.80 -2.37
C ASP A 4 -2.80 6.39 -2.94
N TRP A 5 -3.91 5.68 -2.79
CA TRP A 5 -5.24 6.07 -3.29
C TRP A 5 -6.19 6.54 -2.18
N LYS A 6 -5.69 6.74 -0.96
CA LYS A 6 -6.48 7.18 0.19
C LYS A 6 -7.26 8.47 -0.11
N GLY A 7 -8.57 8.46 0.13
CA GLY A 7 -9.47 9.60 -0.11
C GLY A 7 -10.01 9.69 -1.55
N LYS A 8 -9.41 9.00 -2.52
CA LYS A 8 -9.85 9.07 -3.93
C LYS A 8 -11.14 8.29 -4.22
N PHE A 9 -11.46 7.32 -3.38
CA PHE A 9 -12.60 6.42 -3.55
C PHE A 9 -13.57 6.49 -2.37
N ASP A 10 -13.43 7.48 -1.49
CA ASP A 10 -14.30 7.61 -0.31
C ASP A 10 -15.77 7.87 -0.68
N TYR A 11 -16.05 8.40 -1.88
CA TYR A 11 -17.42 8.54 -2.41
C TYR A 11 -18.14 7.20 -2.55
N LEU A 12 -17.41 6.08 -2.74
CA LEU A 12 -18.02 4.75 -2.81
C LEU A 12 -18.49 4.27 -1.42
N LYS A 13 -17.94 4.81 -0.33
CA LYS A 13 -18.43 4.53 1.02
C LYS A 13 -19.83 5.11 1.25
N GLU A 14 -20.12 6.27 0.65
CA GLU A 14 -21.46 6.86 0.70
C GLU A 14 -22.49 6.02 -0.08
N GLU A 15 -22.06 5.36 -1.15
CA GLU A 15 -22.86 4.41 -1.93
C GLU A 15 -23.01 3.03 -1.25
N GLY A 16 -22.49 2.85 -0.03
CA GLY A 16 -22.59 1.61 0.75
C GLY A 16 -21.51 0.57 0.46
N VAL A 17 -20.41 0.95 -0.19
CA VAL A 17 -19.28 0.05 -0.50
C VAL A 17 -18.16 0.22 0.52
N GLU A 18 -17.67 -0.89 1.07
CA GLU A 18 -16.54 -0.86 2.00
C GLU A 18 -15.23 -0.61 1.25
N VAL A 19 -14.69 0.61 1.38
CA VAL A 19 -13.40 0.98 0.79
C VAL A 19 -12.31 0.90 1.84
N VAL A 20 -11.50 -0.16 1.74
CA VAL A 20 -10.32 -0.39 2.59
C VAL A 20 -9.04 -0.04 1.83
N TYR A 21 -8.21 0.80 2.45
CA TYR A 21 -6.86 1.14 1.98
C TYR A 21 -5.85 0.28 2.72
N LEU A 22 -5.27 -0.68 2.01
CA LEU A 22 -4.23 -1.52 2.54
C LEU A 22 -2.92 -0.73 2.50
N PRO A 23 -2.21 -0.61 3.63
CA PRO A 23 -0.88 -0.03 3.62
C PRO A 23 -0.04 -0.86 2.65
N ARG A 24 0.68 -0.18 1.75
CA ARG A 24 1.71 -0.87 1.00
C ARG A 24 2.60 -1.55 2.02
N THR A 25 2.79 -2.86 1.86
CA THR A 25 3.87 -3.55 2.56
C THR A 25 5.10 -2.69 2.30
N LYS A 26 5.80 -2.28 3.37
CA LYS A 26 7.19 -1.87 3.25
C LYS A 26 7.93 -3.13 2.84
N GLU A 27 7.77 -3.52 1.58
CA GLU A 27 8.56 -4.55 0.96
C GLU A 27 9.99 -4.10 1.23
N ILE A 28 10.64 -4.87 2.10
CA ILE A 28 12.06 -5.15 2.12
C ILE A 28 12.66 -4.56 0.86
N SER A 29 13.22 -3.35 1.01
CA SER A 29 13.71 -2.63 -0.15
C SER A 29 14.63 -3.59 -0.88
N THR A 30 14.46 -3.77 -2.18
CA THR A 30 15.42 -4.55 -2.98
C THR A 30 16.84 -4.00 -2.82
N THR A 31 17.00 -2.75 -2.38
CA THR A 31 18.25 -2.19 -1.85
C THR A 31 18.77 -2.98 -0.65
N LYS A 32 17.92 -3.25 0.35
CA LYS A 32 18.27 -3.96 1.58
C LYS A 32 18.65 -5.42 1.32
N ILE A 33 17.97 -6.10 0.40
CA ILE A 33 18.31 -7.48 0.00
C ILE A 33 19.64 -7.52 -0.79
N LYS A 34 19.93 -6.51 -1.61
CA LYS A 34 21.22 -6.40 -2.32
C LYS A 34 22.38 -6.07 -1.40
N GLU A 35 22.15 -5.28 -0.35
CA GLU A 35 23.14 -5.01 0.71
C GLU A 35 23.44 -6.27 1.53
N ASP A 36 22.42 -7.07 1.88
CA ASP A 36 22.57 -8.31 2.68
C ASP A 36 23.26 -9.46 1.90
N LEU A 37 23.14 -9.49 0.57
CA LEU A 37 23.78 -10.50 -0.30
C LEU A 37 25.21 -10.12 -0.74
N ALA A 38 25.73 -8.98 -0.28
CA ALA A 38 27.06 -8.49 -0.63
C ALA A 38 28.17 -8.92 0.36
N ASP A 39 27.83 -9.69 1.40
CA ASP A 39 28.77 -10.37 2.32
C ASP A 39 29.12 -11.80 1.84
#